data_AF-A0A2H6GSJ5-F1
#
_entry.id   AF-A0A2H6GSJ5-F1
#
_cell.length_a   1.000
_cell.length_b   1.000
_cell.length_c   1.000
_cell.angle_alpha   90.00
_cell.angle_beta   90.00
_cell.angle_gamma   90.00
#
_symmetry.space_group_name_H-M   'P 1'
#
loop_
_entity.id
_entity.type
_entity.pdbx_description
1 polymer ?
#
loop_
_entity_poly.entity_id
_entity_poly.type
_entity_poly.pdbx_seq_one_letter_code
_entity_poly.pdbx_strand_id
1 'polypeptide(L)'
;MLKTFKKSRKILGMSSRNLEYIRPHNLKKAKRLADDKILSKKILKKGGVPVPVLVAKISSLESLEKFDWGILPTSFALKPNRGFGGEGILIVYGKKKNEPARHASQGEAGGENIWIKSDGSRVTVDDLKNHVRNIIDGSFSLSGIAGVAFFEERLQLLKLFKPYAFRGIPDIRVLVYNKVPVMAMLRIPTKESTGKANLQQGAIGIGVDMANGVTTTAIYRKSKIIEYVPGTRLLLSGIKIPHWTDILKLAVRAQEVSGLGFLGADVAIDKERGPVFLELNARPGLSIQIANLSGLKERLERVEGLNIKTIERGVRVGMNLFGGEIEGEVEEISGKKVIGTVEKIKLIGKSGKEIEVEAKIDTGAGFTAIDSDIARELGFGEVLEKFEQHEFPKRLSREQARELDKKAKEELLKTIPDLADTAIIHSSHGTTYRPMVKIDIIIDKIGIPAKVSVINRSNLKNPIIIGKRNLGNFLVDISKK
;
A
#
# COMPACT_ATOMS: atom_id res chain seq x y z
N MET A 1 8.54 21.16 -23.77
CA MET A 1 7.20 21.25 -24.38
C MET A 1 6.68 19.90 -24.91
N LEU A 2 7.45 19.16 -25.76
CA LEU A 2 7.04 17.85 -26.31
C LEU A 2 6.77 16.74 -25.28
N LYS A 3 7.58 16.61 -24.20
CA LYS A 3 7.34 15.61 -23.13
C LYS A 3 6.02 15.87 -22.38
N THR A 4 5.71 17.13 -22.10
CA THR A 4 4.46 17.54 -21.44
C THR A 4 3.25 17.23 -22.32
N PHE A 5 3.34 17.49 -23.62
CA PHE A 5 2.31 17.13 -24.61
C PHE A 5 2.10 15.62 -24.75
N LYS A 6 3.18 14.82 -24.72
CA LYS A 6 3.06 13.35 -24.71
C LYS A 6 2.43 12.83 -23.42
N LYS A 7 2.72 13.45 -22.27
CA LYS A 7 2.11 13.08 -20.98
C LYS A 7 0.64 13.50 -20.87
N SER A 8 0.24 14.64 -21.43
CA SER A 8 -1.17 15.07 -21.38
C SER A 8 -2.12 14.15 -22.15
N ARG A 9 -1.66 13.54 -23.25
CA ARG A 9 -2.44 12.52 -24.01
C ARG A 9 -2.80 11.27 -23.19
N LYS A 10 -2.06 11.01 -22.11
CA LYS A 10 -2.30 9.86 -21.21
C LYS A 10 -3.37 10.15 -20.16
N ILE A 11 -3.77 11.40 -19.99
CA ILE A 11 -4.78 11.81 -19.01
C ILE A 11 -6.17 11.60 -19.62
N LEU A 12 -7.06 10.94 -18.87
CA LEU A 12 -8.45 10.80 -19.25
C LEU A 12 -9.22 12.06 -18.88
N GLY A 13 -9.93 12.64 -19.86
CA GLY A 13 -10.89 13.73 -19.64
C GLY A 13 -12.30 13.23 -19.36
N MET A 14 -13.17 14.08 -18.77
CA MET A 14 -14.55 13.69 -18.44
C MET A 14 -15.39 13.29 -19.66
N SER A 15 -15.22 14.00 -20.79
CA SER A 15 -15.93 13.69 -22.04
C SER A 15 -15.50 12.34 -22.62
N SER A 16 -14.18 12.11 -22.70
CA SER A 16 -13.60 10.84 -23.15
C SER A 16 -14.03 9.67 -22.25
N ARG A 17 -13.95 9.83 -20.91
CA ARG A 17 -14.50 8.84 -19.95
C ARG A 17 -15.96 8.48 -20.25
N ASN A 18 -16.79 9.48 -20.51
CA ASN A 18 -18.22 9.27 -20.75
C ASN A 18 -18.49 8.59 -22.09
N LEU A 19 -17.80 9.00 -23.16
CA LEU A 19 -18.04 8.55 -24.53
C LEU A 19 -17.38 7.21 -24.84
N GLU A 20 -16.14 6.99 -24.38
CA GLU A 20 -15.33 5.82 -24.71
C GLU A 20 -15.55 4.67 -23.72
N TYR A 21 -15.72 4.96 -22.42
CA TYR A 21 -15.74 3.91 -21.39
C TYR A 21 -17.11 3.69 -20.75
N ILE A 22 -17.84 4.76 -20.41
CA ILE A 22 -19.14 4.61 -19.72
C ILE A 22 -20.27 4.28 -20.69
N ARG A 23 -20.41 5.02 -21.80
CA ARG A 23 -21.53 4.79 -22.74
C ARG A 23 -21.48 3.41 -23.39
N PRO A 24 -20.33 2.91 -23.88
CA PRO A 24 -20.27 1.63 -24.58
C PRO A 24 -20.35 0.44 -23.61
N HIS A 25 -19.78 0.57 -22.40
CA HIS A 25 -19.62 -0.56 -21.49
C HIS A 25 -20.57 -0.59 -20.29
N ASN A 26 -21.29 0.51 -20.00
CA ASN A 26 -22.29 0.55 -18.92
C ASN A 26 -23.71 0.69 -19.48
N LEU A 27 -24.43 -0.44 -19.53
CA LEU A 27 -25.84 -0.48 -19.93
C LEU A 27 -26.71 0.46 -19.07
N LYS A 28 -27.79 1.01 -19.64
CA LYS A 28 -28.72 1.90 -18.91
C LYS A 28 -29.26 1.26 -17.63
N LYS A 29 -29.60 -0.04 -17.68
CA LYS A 29 -30.09 -0.80 -16.52
C LYS A 29 -29.03 -0.93 -15.42
N ALA A 30 -27.78 -1.23 -15.77
CA ALA A 30 -26.68 -1.34 -14.81
C ALA A 30 -26.37 0.01 -14.14
N LYS A 31 -26.44 1.11 -14.89
CA LYS A 31 -26.30 2.46 -14.32
C LYS A 31 -27.41 2.79 -13.32
N ARG A 32 -28.68 2.51 -13.68
CA ARG A 32 -29.82 2.70 -12.76
C ARG A 32 -29.69 1.87 -11.49
N LEU A 33 -29.15 0.66 -11.59
CA LEU A 33 -28.85 -0.21 -10.45
C LEU A 33 -27.80 0.42 -9.53
N ALA A 34 -26.72 0.95 -10.09
CA ALA A 34 -25.66 1.59 -9.32
C ALA A 34 -26.10 2.92 -8.68
N ASP A 35 -26.97 3.67 -9.36
CA ASP A 35 -27.53 4.94 -8.86
C ASP A 35 -28.50 4.72 -7.66
N ASP A 36 -28.95 3.49 -7.40
CA ASP A 36 -29.78 3.12 -6.23
C ASP A 36 -28.96 2.34 -5.19
N LYS A 37 -28.67 2.97 -4.04
CA LYS A 37 -27.85 2.40 -2.96
C LYS A 37 -28.45 1.15 -2.32
N ILE A 38 -29.78 1.02 -2.27
CA ILE A 38 -30.43 -0.14 -1.65
C ILE A 38 -30.38 -1.33 -2.62
N LEU A 39 -30.70 -1.08 -3.89
CA LEU A 39 -30.69 -2.11 -4.91
C LEU A 39 -29.28 -2.64 -5.17
N SER A 40 -28.30 -1.74 -5.31
CA SER A 40 -26.89 -2.10 -5.48
C SER A 40 -26.41 -3.00 -4.33
N LYS A 41 -26.66 -2.62 -3.08
CA LYS A 41 -26.29 -3.44 -1.90
C LYS A 41 -26.95 -4.80 -1.88
N LYS A 42 -28.24 -4.89 -2.24
CA LYS A 42 -28.95 -6.16 -2.34
C LYS A 42 -28.28 -7.11 -3.34
N ILE A 43 -27.88 -6.59 -4.49
CA ILE A 43 -27.25 -7.37 -5.56
C ILE A 43 -25.82 -7.76 -5.20
N LEU A 44 -25.04 -6.84 -4.63
CA LEU A 44 -23.70 -7.12 -4.09
C LEU A 44 -23.73 -8.21 -3.02
N LYS A 45 -24.65 -8.12 -2.05
CA LYS A 45 -24.83 -9.14 -1.00
C LYS A 45 -25.13 -10.52 -1.59
N LYS A 46 -26.03 -10.60 -2.58
CA LYS A 46 -26.32 -11.85 -3.31
C LYS A 46 -25.10 -12.40 -4.05
N GLY A 47 -24.21 -11.53 -4.51
CA GLY A 47 -22.96 -11.90 -5.17
C GLY A 47 -21.81 -12.29 -4.23
N GLY A 48 -22.05 -12.34 -2.92
CA GLY A 48 -21.04 -12.65 -1.90
C GLY A 48 -20.14 -11.48 -1.52
N VAL A 49 -20.51 -10.25 -1.87
CA VAL A 49 -19.76 -9.04 -1.48
C VAL A 49 -20.28 -8.55 -0.11
N PRO A 50 -19.41 -8.38 0.90
CA PRO A 50 -19.81 -7.88 2.21
C PRO A 50 -20.24 -6.41 2.09
N VAL A 51 -21.43 -6.09 2.59
CA VAL A 51 -22.02 -4.74 2.58
C VAL A 51 -22.58 -4.44 3.97
N PRO A 52 -22.76 -3.15 4.31
CA PRO A 52 -23.42 -2.80 5.56
C PRO A 52 -24.83 -3.39 5.67
N VAL A 53 -25.14 -3.96 6.83
CA VAL A 53 -26.45 -4.53 7.15
C VAL A 53 -27.50 -3.41 7.16
N LEU A 54 -28.50 -3.58 6.30
CA LEU A 54 -29.70 -2.75 6.29
C LEU A 54 -30.55 -3.08 7.51
N VAL A 55 -30.79 -2.08 8.37
CA VAL A 55 -31.60 -2.20 9.58
C VAL A 55 -33.06 -1.93 9.26
N ALA A 56 -33.35 -0.81 8.60
CA ALA A 56 -34.70 -0.36 8.28
C ALA A 56 -34.72 0.53 7.04
N LYS A 57 -35.89 0.70 6.44
CA LYS A 57 -36.12 1.66 5.35
C LYS A 57 -37.50 2.29 5.49
N ILE A 58 -37.62 3.54 5.08
CA ILE A 58 -38.84 4.34 5.10
C ILE A 58 -39.00 4.97 3.72
N SER A 59 -40.11 4.67 3.05
CA SER A 59 -40.35 5.04 1.64
C SER A 59 -41.54 5.96 1.43
N SER A 60 -42.33 6.24 2.47
CA SER A 60 -43.49 7.13 2.41
C SER A 60 -43.73 7.83 3.75
N LEU A 61 -44.43 8.96 3.74
CA LEU A 61 -44.85 9.67 4.96
C LEU A 61 -45.74 8.78 5.85
N GLU A 62 -46.61 7.97 5.27
CA GLU A 62 -47.41 7.01 6.04
C GLU A 62 -46.53 5.99 6.78
N SER A 63 -45.50 5.45 6.10
CA SER A 63 -44.55 4.52 6.74
C SER A 63 -43.69 5.21 7.80
N LEU A 64 -43.47 6.52 7.68
CA LEU A 64 -42.73 7.32 8.65
C LEU A 64 -43.52 7.50 9.94
N GLU A 65 -44.80 7.85 9.85
CA GLU A 65 -45.65 8.06 11.03
C GLU A 65 -45.88 6.78 11.82
N LYS A 66 -45.96 5.63 11.13
CA LYS A 66 -46.14 4.30 11.74
C LYS A 66 -44.82 3.62 12.13
N PHE A 67 -43.67 4.29 11.95
CA PHE A 67 -42.36 3.67 12.18
C PHE A 67 -42.07 3.49 13.67
N ASP A 68 -41.76 2.26 14.10
CA ASP A 68 -41.27 1.99 15.45
C ASP A 68 -39.79 2.36 15.59
N TRP A 69 -39.52 3.44 16.32
CA TRP A 69 -38.17 3.95 16.57
C TRP A 69 -37.38 3.10 17.58
N GLY A 70 -38.05 2.23 18.34
CA GLY A 70 -37.44 1.32 19.31
C GLY A 70 -36.55 0.25 18.66
N ILE A 71 -36.83 -0.13 17.41
CA ILE A 71 -36.06 -1.13 16.66
C ILE A 71 -34.65 -0.65 16.28
N LEU A 72 -34.41 0.66 16.29
CA LEU A 72 -33.13 1.21 15.87
C LEU A 72 -32.05 0.91 16.92
N PRO A 73 -30.87 0.43 16.50
CA PRO A 73 -29.79 0.09 17.40
C PRO A 73 -29.22 1.33 18.09
N THR A 74 -28.32 1.11 19.05
CA THR A 74 -27.62 2.19 19.76
C THR A 74 -26.80 3.07 18.82
N SER A 75 -26.37 2.56 17.66
CA SER A 75 -25.64 3.33 16.67
C SER A 75 -25.93 2.85 15.26
N PHE A 76 -26.06 3.79 14.32
CA PHE A 76 -26.46 3.54 12.94
C PHE A 76 -26.04 4.70 12.03
N ALA A 77 -26.14 4.50 10.72
CA ALA A 77 -26.11 5.57 9.73
C ALA A 77 -27.46 5.66 9.02
N LEU A 78 -28.05 6.85 8.99
CA LEU A 78 -29.23 7.19 8.21
C LEU A 78 -28.78 7.83 6.90
N LYS A 79 -29.26 7.30 5.77
CA LYS A 79 -28.83 7.73 4.44
C LYS A 79 -30.01 7.82 3.46
N PRO A 80 -29.99 8.76 2.51
CA PRO A 80 -30.86 8.72 1.34
C PRO A 80 -30.39 7.67 0.33
N ASN A 81 -31.32 6.94 -0.29
CA ASN A 81 -31.01 5.99 -1.37
C ASN A 81 -30.35 6.67 -2.59
N ARG A 82 -30.65 7.94 -2.84
CA ARG A 82 -30.20 8.75 -3.99
C ARG A 82 -29.53 10.07 -3.58
N GLY A 83 -28.66 10.04 -2.57
CA GLY A 83 -27.90 11.23 -2.14
C GLY A 83 -26.65 11.49 -2.98
N PHE A 84 -26.42 12.76 -3.34
CA PHE A 84 -25.20 13.23 -4.00
C PHE A 84 -24.13 13.64 -2.98
N GLY A 85 -22.86 13.32 -3.23
CA GLY A 85 -21.73 13.85 -2.44
C GLY A 85 -21.75 13.54 -0.93
N GLY A 86 -22.52 12.55 -0.48
CA GLY A 86 -22.71 12.28 0.96
C GLY A 86 -23.64 13.25 1.68
N GLU A 87 -24.46 14.00 0.96
CA GLU A 87 -25.54 14.81 1.53
C GLU A 87 -26.66 13.92 2.07
N GLY A 88 -27.35 14.42 3.11
CA GLY A 88 -28.38 13.68 3.83
C GLY A 88 -27.87 12.52 4.69
N ILE A 89 -26.56 12.26 4.76
CA ILE A 89 -26.00 11.24 5.64
C ILE A 89 -25.94 11.77 7.08
N LEU A 90 -26.64 11.10 7.98
CA LEU A 90 -26.59 11.33 9.42
C LEU A 90 -25.97 10.11 10.10
N ILE A 91 -24.94 10.31 10.92
CA ILE A 91 -24.25 9.25 11.65
C ILE A 91 -24.49 9.41 13.15
N VAL A 92 -24.96 8.33 13.77
CA VAL A 92 -25.25 8.24 15.20
C VAL A 92 -24.28 7.27 15.86
N TYR A 93 -23.71 7.67 16.99
CA TYR A 93 -22.62 6.95 17.67
C TYR A 93 -23.06 6.20 18.92
N GLY A 94 -24.13 6.65 19.56
CA GLY A 94 -24.68 6.03 20.76
C GLY A 94 -26.13 6.44 21.00
N LYS A 95 -26.74 5.79 21.99
CA LYS A 95 -28.08 6.07 22.51
C LYS A 95 -27.96 6.37 23.99
N LYS A 96 -28.56 7.46 24.47
CA LYS A 96 -28.60 7.76 25.90
C LYS A 96 -29.40 6.65 26.58
N LYS A 97 -28.96 6.18 27.76
CA LYS A 97 -29.80 5.32 28.58
C LYS A 97 -31.07 6.09 28.93
N ASN A 98 -32.22 5.43 28.80
CA ASN A 98 -33.51 6.00 29.18
C ASN A 98 -33.42 6.47 30.64
N GLU A 99 -33.34 7.78 30.85
CA GLU A 99 -33.59 8.36 32.16
C GLU A 99 -35.12 8.36 32.34
N PRO A 100 -35.64 7.96 33.51
CA PRO A 100 -37.06 8.10 33.80
C PRO A 100 -37.43 9.57 33.63
N ALA A 101 -38.47 9.84 32.83
CA ALA A 101 -38.90 11.20 32.56
C ALA A 101 -39.19 11.91 33.88
N ARG A 102 -38.60 13.10 34.08
CA ARG A 102 -38.80 13.90 35.31
C ARG A 102 -40.24 14.37 35.51
N HIS A 103 -41.13 14.08 34.54
CA HIS A 103 -42.57 14.35 34.57
C HIS A 103 -43.37 13.19 33.95
N ALA A 104 -43.06 11.93 34.29
CA ALA A 104 -43.95 10.82 33.95
C ALA A 104 -45.17 10.84 34.88
N SER A 105 -46.32 11.25 34.33
CA SER A 105 -47.64 10.89 34.85
C SER A 105 -47.68 9.37 35.08
N GLN A 106 -48.27 8.92 36.18
CA GLN A 106 -48.38 7.49 36.53
C GLN A 106 -49.04 6.73 35.35
N GLY A 107 -48.25 5.93 34.63
CA GLY A 107 -48.74 5.05 33.56
C GLY A 107 -47.83 4.89 32.33
N GLU A 108 -46.93 5.84 32.04
CA GLU A 108 -46.10 5.79 30.84
C GLU A 108 -44.70 5.20 31.12
N ALA A 109 -44.57 3.89 30.98
CA ALA A 109 -43.28 3.21 30.95
C ALA A 109 -42.58 3.41 29.59
N GLY A 110 -41.97 4.58 29.36
CA GLY A 110 -41.24 4.82 28.11
C GLY A 110 -40.35 6.04 28.18
N GLY A 111 -39.07 5.86 28.51
CA GLY A 111 -38.08 6.93 28.32
C GLY A 111 -37.93 7.28 26.83
N GLU A 112 -37.79 8.56 26.53
CA GLU A 112 -37.66 9.07 25.16
C GLU A 112 -36.38 8.53 24.48
N ASN A 113 -36.50 8.07 23.23
CA ASN A 113 -35.35 7.59 22.48
C ASN A 113 -34.47 8.77 22.05
N ILE A 114 -33.33 8.93 22.72
CA ILE A 114 -32.36 10.00 22.43
C ILE A 114 -31.03 9.39 21.98
N TRP A 115 -30.58 9.79 20.80
CA TRP A 115 -29.30 9.39 20.22
C TRP A 115 -28.25 10.50 20.29
N ILE A 116 -26.98 10.14 20.07
CA ILE A 116 -25.83 11.03 20.22
C ILE A 116 -24.96 10.97 18.96
N LYS A 117 -24.60 12.14 18.40
CA LYS A 117 -23.65 12.27 17.29
C LYS A 117 -22.19 12.28 17.77
N SER A 118 -21.23 12.28 16.84
CA SER A 118 -19.78 12.31 17.17
C SER A 118 -19.33 13.52 17.96
N ASP A 119 -20.07 14.62 17.89
CA ASP A 119 -19.76 15.87 18.59
C ASP A 119 -20.47 15.99 19.94
N GLY A 120 -21.21 14.96 20.37
CA GLY A 120 -21.98 14.95 21.60
C GLY A 120 -23.37 15.56 21.47
N SER A 121 -23.73 16.13 20.32
CA SER A 121 -25.08 16.65 20.09
C SER A 121 -26.13 15.54 20.15
N ARG A 122 -27.29 15.89 20.70
CA ARG A 122 -28.43 14.97 20.83
C ARG A 122 -29.23 14.92 19.53
N VAL A 123 -29.84 13.77 19.27
CA VAL A 123 -30.74 13.52 18.15
C VAL A 123 -31.98 12.85 18.71
N THR A 124 -33.10 13.55 18.68
CA THR A 124 -34.42 13.06 19.11
C THR A 124 -35.10 12.28 17.99
N VAL A 125 -36.22 11.63 18.32
CA VAL A 125 -37.09 11.00 17.31
C VAL A 125 -37.62 12.05 16.32
N ASP A 126 -38.01 13.23 16.79
CA ASP A 126 -38.52 14.29 15.91
C ASP A 126 -37.47 14.84 14.96
N ASP A 127 -36.20 14.95 15.40
CA ASP A 127 -35.09 15.29 14.52
C ASP A 127 -34.93 14.26 13.40
N LEU A 128 -35.03 12.96 13.73
CA LEU A 128 -34.96 11.88 12.74
C LEU A 128 -36.16 11.91 11.80
N LYS A 129 -37.38 12.13 12.32
CA LYS A 129 -38.59 12.27 11.51
C LYS A 129 -38.44 13.39 10.49
N ASN A 130 -38.04 14.58 10.93
CA ASN A 130 -37.82 15.73 10.05
C ASN A 130 -36.74 15.45 9.01
N HIS A 131 -35.63 14.82 9.40
CA HIS A 131 -34.57 14.45 8.46
C HIS A 131 -35.04 13.42 7.43
N VAL A 132 -35.85 12.44 7.83
CA VAL A 132 -36.46 11.47 6.91
C VAL A 132 -37.46 12.13 5.96
N ARG A 133 -38.28 13.08 6.43
CA ARG A 133 -39.18 13.88 5.56
C ARG A 133 -38.38 14.59 4.47
N ASN A 134 -37.32 15.30 4.84
CA ASN A 134 -36.43 15.96 3.87
C ASN A 134 -35.81 14.97 2.85
N ILE A 135 -35.50 13.73 3.26
CA ILE A 135 -35.03 12.70 2.32
C ILE A 135 -36.15 12.29 1.36
N ILE A 136 -37.35 12.04 1.88
CA ILE A 136 -38.52 11.63 1.08
C ILE A 136 -38.90 12.73 0.09
N ASP A 137 -38.84 14.00 0.51
CA ASP A 137 -39.14 15.17 -0.33
C ASP A 137 -38.03 15.48 -1.34
N GLY A 138 -36.91 14.76 -1.29
CA GLY A 138 -35.84 14.85 -2.27
C GLY A 138 -34.83 15.98 -2.02
N SER A 139 -34.81 16.59 -0.83
CA SER A 139 -33.92 17.73 -0.50
C SER A 139 -32.43 17.43 -0.65
N PHE A 140 -32.03 16.15 -0.61
CA PHE A 140 -30.63 15.70 -0.73
C PHE A 140 -30.31 15.01 -2.07
N SER A 141 -31.27 15.00 -3.00
CA SER A 141 -31.10 14.46 -4.35
C SER A 141 -30.71 15.58 -5.30
N LEU A 142 -29.72 15.35 -6.16
CA LEU A 142 -29.26 16.33 -7.18
C LEU A 142 -30.40 16.86 -8.07
N SER A 143 -31.40 16.02 -8.36
CA SER A 143 -32.54 16.34 -9.21
C SER A 143 -33.84 16.59 -8.42
N GLY A 144 -33.77 16.76 -7.10
CA GLY A 144 -34.96 16.95 -6.25
C GLY A 144 -35.94 15.78 -6.27
N ILE A 145 -35.48 14.58 -6.66
CA ILE A 145 -36.35 13.41 -6.78
C ILE A 145 -36.57 12.82 -5.40
N ALA A 146 -37.84 12.52 -5.11
CA ALA A 146 -38.25 11.85 -3.89
C ALA A 146 -37.45 10.56 -3.64
N GLY A 147 -37.03 10.39 -2.40
CA GLY A 147 -36.09 9.35 -1.98
C GLY A 147 -36.67 8.33 -1.02
N VAL A 148 -35.90 7.26 -0.81
CA VAL A 148 -36.12 6.33 0.29
C VAL A 148 -35.03 6.61 1.33
N ALA A 149 -35.46 6.86 2.57
CA ALA A 149 -34.55 6.92 3.70
C ALA A 149 -34.27 5.50 4.19
N PHE A 150 -33.01 5.19 4.50
CA PHE A 150 -32.67 3.89 5.06
C PHE A 150 -31.64 4.00 6.16
N PHE A 151 -31.77 3.08 7.11
CA PHE A 151 -30.88 2.94 8.26
C PHE A 151 -30.01 1.71 8.03
N GLU A 152 -28.73 1.88 8.24
CA GLU A 152 -27.77 0.79 8.20
C GLU A 152 -26.89 0.79 9.43
N GLU A 153 -26.26 -0.34 9.68
CA GLU A 153 -25.24 -0.43 10.71
C GLU A 153 -24.12 0.60 10.48
N ARG A 154 -23.59 1.12 11.58
CA ARG A 154 -22.45 2.04 11.52
C ARG A 154 -21.15 1.25 11.49
N LEU A 155 -20.30 1.52 10.49
CA LEU A 155 -18.95 0.97 10.45
C LEU A 155 -18.07 1.53 11.58
N GLN A 156 -17.12 0.71 12.03
CA GLN A 156 -16.15 1.07 13.04
C GLN A 156 -14.80 1.41 12.42
N LEU A 157 -14.26 2.57 12.82
CA LEU A 157 -12.98 3.05 12.32
C LEU A 157 -11.84 2.12 12.74
N LEU A 158 -11.11 1.59 11.76
CA LEU A 158 -9.88 0.84 11.97
C LEU A 158 -8.84 1.69 12.74
N LYS A 159 -8.18 1.10 13.73
CA LYS A 159 -7.19 1.80 14.59
C LYS A 159 -6.11 2.51 13.79
N LEU A 160 -5.63 1.90 12.70
CA LEU A 160 -4.63 2.46 11.78
C LEU A 160 -5.01 3.86 11.27
N PHE A 161 -6.29 4.10 10.99
CA PHE A 161 -6.74 5.36 10.40
C PHE A 161 -7.17 6.42 11.42
N LYS A 162 -7.27 6.08 12.70
CA LYS A 162 -7.64 7.02 13.77
C LYS A 162 -6.81 8.32 13.78
N PRO A 163 -5.47 8.30 13.65
CA PRO A 163 -4.69 9.54 13.68
C PRO A 163 -4.87 10.41 12.42
N TYR A 164 -5.36 9.82 11.32
CA TYR A 164 -5.51 10.51 10.04
C TYR A 164 -6.91 11.07 9.79
N ALA A 165 -7.96 10.36 10.24
CA ALA A 165 -9.34 10.63 9.88
C ALA A 165 -10.07 11.49 10.91
N PHE A 166 -10.82 12.50 10.45
CA PHE A 166 -11.68 13.32 11.30
C PHE A 166 -13.12 12.79 11.33
N ARG A 167 -13.57 12.25 12.48
CA ARG A 167 -14.99 11.91 12.81
C ARG A 167 -15.75 11.07 11.76
N GLY A 168 -15.04 10.39 10.86
CA GLY A 168 -15.60 9.65 9.73
C GLY A 168 -14.76 8.43 9.36
N ILE A 169 -15.27 7.66 8.41
CA ILE A 169 -14.62 6.44 7.93
C ILE A 169 -13.91 6.76 6.60
N PRO A 170 -12.58 6.55 6.52
CA PRO A 170 -11.90 6.54 5.24
C PRO A 170 -12.43 5.45 4.34
N ASP A 171 -12.44 5.72 3.05
CA ASP A 171 -12.77 4.74 2.03
C ASP A 171 -11.64 4.64 1.01
N ILE A 172 -11.61 3.51 0.32
CA ILE A 172 -10.67 3.18 -0.72
C ILE A 172 -11.48 3.05 -1.99
N ARG A 173 -11.25 3.99 -2.92
CA ARG A 173 -11.84 3.94 -4.25
C ARG A 173 -10.91 3.16 -5.16
N VAL A 174 -11.41 2.08 -5.74
CA VAL A 174 -10.73 1.30 -6.78
C VAL A 174 -11.48 1.48 -8.09
N LEU A 175 -10.79 1.95 -9.13
CA LEU A 175 -11.33 1.95 -10.49
C LEU A 175 -11.09 0.61 -11.14
N VAL A 176 -12.14 0.05 -11.74
CA VAL A 176 -12.10 -1.25 -12.41
C VAL A 176 -12.60 -1.08 -13.84
N TYR A 177 -11.84 -1.62 -14.80
CA TYR A 177 -12.18 -1.71 -16.21
C TYR A 177 -11.79 -3.08 -16.76
N ASN A 178 -12.67 -3.68 -17.57
CA ASN A 178 -12.43 -4.99 -18.16
C ASN A 178 -11.97 -6.06 -17.14
N LYS A 179 -12.61 -6.10 -15.97
CA LYS A 179 -12.28 -6.98 -14.82
C LYS A 179 -10.86 -6.82 -14.26
N VAL A 180 -10.18 -5.72 -14.57
CA VAL A 180 -8.86 -5.37 -14.03
C VAL A 180 -8.99 -4.12 -13.16
N PRO A 181 -8.52 -4.13 -11.90
CA PRO A 181 -8.39 -2.92 -11.12
C PRO A 181 -7.21 -2.09 -11.67
N VAL A 182 -7.49 -0.88 -12.16
CA VAL A 182 -6.51 -0.07 -12.91
C VAL A 182 -5.85 1.03 -12.09
N MET A 183 -6.53 1.50 -11.04
CA MET A 183 -6.05 2.61 -10.21
C MET A 183 -6.84 2.67 -8.90
N ALA A 184 -6.18 3.04 -7.81
CA ALA A 184 -6.85 3.20 -6.53
C ALA A 184 -6.43 4.47 -5.79
N MET A 185 -7.27 4.93 -4.87
CA MET A 185 -6.91 5.97 -3.91
C MET A 185 -7.60 5.74 -2.57
N LEU A 186 -6.91 6.08 -1.49
CA LEU A 186 -7.49 6.25 -0.16
C LEU A 186 -8.06 7.66 -0.04
N ARG A 187 -9.29 7.80 0.47
CA ARG A 187 -9.91 9.09 0.78
C ARG A 187 -10.05 9.22 2.29
N ILE A 188 -9.45 10.26 2.85
CA ILE A 188 -9.45 10.52 4.29
C ILE A 188 -10.36 11.71 4.60
N PRO A 189 -11.37 11.52 5.47
CA PRO A 189 -12.23 12.61 5.94
C PRO A 189 -11.47 13.65 6.75
N THR A 190 -11.80 14.92 6.51
CA THR A 190 -11.24 16.09 7.18
C THR A 190 -12.32 16.93 7.88
N LYS A 191 -11.90 17.92 8.65
CA LYS A 191 -12.80 18.95 9.20
C LYS A 191 -13.57 19.69 8.10
N GLU A 192 -12.89 20.09 7.02
CA GLU A 192 -13.50 20.79 5.87
C GLU A 192 -14.62 19.95 5.24
N SER A 193 -14.42 18.64 5.15
CA SER A 193 -15.43 17.70 4.63
C SER A 193 -16.52 17.30 5.63
N THR A 194 -16.56 17.90 6.82
CA THR A 194 -17.50 17.52 7.91
C THR A 194 -17.42 16.04 8.29
N GLY A 195 -16.24 15.43 8.15
CA GLY A 195 -16.04 13.99 8.40
C GLY A 195 -16.54 13.06 7.29
N LYS A 196 -16.63 13.54 6.04
CA LYS A 196 -17.01 12.73 4.86
C LYS A 196 -15.80 12.47 3.96
N ALA A 197 -15.71 11.28 3.38
CA ALA A 197 -14.68 10.94 2.39
C ALA A 197 -15.00 11.49 0.98
N ASN A 198 -15.38 12.76 0.89
CA ASN A 198 -15.71 13.45 -0.37
C ASN A 198 -14.64 14.50 -0.73
N LEU A 199 -13.88 14.23 -1.79
CA LEU A 199 -12.85 15.13 -2.31
C LEU A 199 -13.37 16.52 -2.71
N GLN A 200 -14.63 16.61 -3.15
CA GLN A 200 -15.22 17.90 -3.52
C GLN A 200 -15.52 18.78 -2.30
N GLN A 201 -15.77 18.15 -1.15
CA GLN A 201 -16.03 18.82 0.13
C GLN A 201 -14.75 19.00 0.96
N GLY A 202 -13.57 18.77 0.39
CA GLY A 202 -12.30 18.98 1.09
C GLY A 202 -11.75 17.76 1.83
N ALA A 203 -12.18 16.54 1.49
CA ALA A 203 -11.44 15.35 1.90
C ALA A 203 -10.05 15.29 1.24
N ILE A 204 -9.12 14.56 1.87
CA ILE A 204 -7.80 14.26 1.29
C ILE A 204 -7.94 13.02 0.41
N GLY A 205 -7.31 13.03 -0.76
CA GLY A 205 -7.17 11.85 -1.63
C GLY A 205 -5.71 11.44 -1.71
N ILE A 206 -5.42 10.15 -1.62
CA ILE A 206 -4.05 9.65 -1.59
C ILE A 206 -3.95 8.51 -2.58
N GLY A 207 -3.05 8.60 -3.56
CA GLY A 207 -2.77 7.53 -4.49
C GLY A 207 -2.36 6.26 -3.75
N VAL A 208 -2.65 5.11 -4.34
CA VAL A 208 -2.29 3.82 -3.77
C VAL A 208 -1.61 3.00 -4.84
N ASP A 209 -0.44 2.49 -4.51
CA ASP A 209 0.29 1.57 -5.35
C ASP A 209 -0.50 0.25 -5.51
N MET A 210 -0.74 -0.15 -6.76
CA MET A 210 -1.58 -1.32 -7.03
C MET A 210 -0.93 -2.64 -6.60
N ALA A 211 0.40 -2.71 -6.60
CA ALA A 211 1.18 -3.90 -6.31
C ALA A 211 1.15 -4.24 -4.82
N ASN A 212 1.42 -3.25 -3.97
CA ASN A 212 1.66 -3.48 -2.54
C ASN A 212 0.65 -2.80 -1.59
N GLY A 213 -0.26 -1.98 -2.12
CA GLY A 213 -1.28 -1.29 -1.32
C GLY A 213 -0.72 -0.17 -0.45
N VAL A 214 0.47 0.34 -0.74
CA VAL A 214 1.10 1.43 -0.01
C VAL A 214 0.66 2.77 -0.59
N THR A 215 0.34 3.73 0.29
CA THR A 215 -0.03 5.07 -0.14
C THR A 215 1.16 5.83 -0.73
N THR A 216 0.90 6.61 -1.78
CA THR A 216 1.93 7.35 -2.52
C THR A 216 1.72 8.86 -2.39
N THR A 217 1.24 9.55 -3.42
CA THR A 217 1.07 11.00 -3.41
C THR A 217 -0.30 11.39 -2.85
N ALA A 218 -0.33 12.38 -1.96
CA ALA A 218 -1.59 12.92 -1.44
C ALA A 218 -1.96 14.26 -2.09
N ILE A 219 -3.26 14.46 -2.27
CA ILE A 219 -3.89 15.67 -2.78
C ILE A 219 -4.95 16.17 -1.80
N TYR A 220 -5.05 17.49 -1.72
CA TYR A 220 -6.05 18.23 -0.96
C TYR A 220 -6.77 19.21 -1.89
N ARG A 221 -8.05 19.51 -1.59
CA ARG A 221 -8.87 20.42 -2.43
C ARG A 221 -8.79 20.10 -3.93
N LYS A 222 -8.96 18.82 -4.26
CA LYS A 222 -8.96 18.21 -5.62
C LYS A 222 -7.61 18.12 -6.35
N SER A 223 -6.64 19.00 -6.10
CA SER A 223 -5.39 19.01 -6.87
C SER A 223 -4.13 19.49 -6.14
N LYS A 224 -4.25 20.11 -4.97
CA LYS A 224 -3.08 20.60 -4.23
C LYS A 224 -2.32 19.41 -3.64
N ILE A 225 -1.11 19.16 -4.10
CA ILE A 225 -0.25 18.11 -3.52
C ILE A 225 0.14 18.51 -2.09
N ILE A 226 0.06 17.55 -1.18
CA ILE A 226 0.46 17.69 0.22
C ILE A 226 1.22 16.44 0.68
N GLU A 227 2.11 16.59 1.65
CA GLU A 227 2.86 15.47 2.23
C GLU A 227 2.27 15.02 3.57
N TYR A 228 1.76 15.98 4.35
CA TYR A 228 1.26 15.77 5.71
C TYR A 228 -0.23 16.05 5.82
N VAL A 229 -0.91 15.39 6.76
CA VAL A 229 -2.29 15.77 7.13
C VAL A 229 -2.28 17.24 7.58
N PRO A 230 -3.15 18.11 7.03
CA PRO A 230 -3.17 19.54 7.34
C PRO A 230 -3.21 19.82 8.85
N GLY A 231 -2.26 20.62 9.32
CA GLY A 231 -2.14 20.99 10.74
C GLY A 231 -1.50 19.92 11.64
N THR A 232 -0.88 18.88 11.07
CA THR A 232 -0.17 17.85 11.83
C THR A 232 1.19 17.52 11.18
N ARG A 233 2.00 16.68 11.83
CA ARG A 233 3.25 16.11 11.28
C ARG A 233 3.08 14.68 10.75
N LEU A 234 1.83 14.22 10.58
CA LEU A 234 1.55 12.85 10.12
C LEU A 234 1.70 12.75 8.61
N LEU A 235 2.64 11.91 8.15
CA LEU A 235 2.91 11.67 6.74
C LEU A 235 1.79 10.85 6.08
N LEU A 236 1.38 11.25 4.88
CA LEU A 236 0.29 10.61 4.12
C LEU A 236 0.78 9.50 3.17
N SER A 237 2.06 9.51 2.80
CA SER A 237 2.71 8.45 2.04
C SER A 237 3.22 7.33 2.95
N GLY A 238 3.42 6.13 2.39
CA GLY A 238 3.99 4.99 3.12
C GLY A 238 3.02 4.23 4.02
N ILE A 239 1.73 4.59 4.03
CA ILE A 239 0.71 3.89 4.81
C ILE A 239 0.37 2.59 4.08
N LYS A 240 0.68 1.44 4.68
CA LYS A 240 0.31 0.13 4.14
C LYS A 240 -1.17 -0.16 4.43
N ILE A 241 -1.98 -0.29 3.39
CA ILE A 241 -3.40 -0.64 3.52
C ILE A 241 -3.53 -2.14 3.81
N PRO A 242 -4.17 -2.54 4.92
CA PRO A 242 -4.38 -3.96 5.21
C PRO A 242 -5.44 -4.57 4.29
N HIS A 243 -5.37 -5.89 4.08
CA HIS A 243 -6.28 -6.65 3.22
C HIS A 243 -6.31 -6.17 1.75
N TRP A 244 -5.18 -5.66 1.26
CA TRP A 244 -5.11 -5.00 -0.06
C TRP A 244 -5.64 -5.89 -1.20
N THR A 245 -5.14 -7.12 -1.31
CA THR A 245 -5.57 -8.07 -2.33
C THR A 245 -7.06 -8.39 -2.24
N ASP A 246 -7.61 -8.50 -1.03
CA ASP A 246 -9.04 -8.77 -0.83
C ASP A 246 -9.90 -7.59 -1.28
N ILE A 247 -9.45 -6.35 -1.03
CA ILE A 247 -10.12 -5.14 -1.50
C ILE A 247 -10.17 -5.12 -3.03
N LEU A 248 -9.06 -5.47 -3.70
CA LEU A 248 -9.02 -5.57 -5.17
C LEU A 248 -9.96 -6.67 -5.69
N LYS A 249 -9.98 -7.84 -5.04
CA LYS A 249 -10.91 -8.93 -5.38
C LYS A 249 -12.37 -8.49 -5.22
N LEU A 250 -12.70 -7.80 -4.14
CA LEU A 250 -14.04 -7.24 -3.91
C LEU A 250 -14.44 -6.24 -4.99
N ALA A 251 -13.53 -5.37 -5.41
CA ALA A 251 -13.78 -4.40 -6.47
C ALA A 251 -14.09 -5.09 -7.82
N VAL A 252 -13.30 -6.10 -8.19
CA VAL A 252 -13.53 -6.89 -9.42
C VAL A 252 -14.81 -7.71 -9.31
N ARG A 253 -15.09 -8.35 -8.16
CA ARG A 253 -16.35 -9.08 -7.92
C ARG A 253 -17.56 -8.17 -8.06
N ALA A 254 -17.49 -6.97 -7.50
CA ALA A 254 -18.56 -5.98 -7.61
C ALA A 254 -18.82 -5.58 -9.07
N GLN A 255 -17.78 -5.57 -9.91
CA GLN A 255 -17.94 -5.39 -11.35
C GLN A 255 -18.74 -6.51 -12.00
N GLU A 256 -18.36 -7.76 -11.75
CA GLU A 256 -19.05 -8.92 -12.33
C GLU A 256 -20.52 -8.98 -11.92
N VAL A 257 -20.79 -8.70 -10.64
CA VAL A 257 -22.13 -8.77 -10.05
C VAL A 257 -23.02 -7.60 -10.48
N SER A 258 -22.45 -6.41 -10.69
CA SER A 258 -23.22 -5.23 -11.12
C SER A 258 -23.46 -5.16 -12.64
N GLY A 259 -22.61 -5.83 -13.43
CA GLY A 259 -22.65 -5.78 -14.89
C GLY A 259 -22.19 -4.44 -15.48
N LEU A 260 -21.50 -3.60 -14.69
CA LEU A 260 -20.87 -2.37 -15.20
C LEU A 260 -19.52 -2.73 -15.83
N GLY A 261 -19.24 -2.33 -17.07
CA GLY A 261 -17.91 -2.55 -17.67
C GLY A 261 -16.84 -1.55 -17.21
N PHE A 262 -17.22 -0.38 -16.69
CA PHE A 262 -16.32 0.57 -16.02
C PHE A 262 -16.96 1.13 -14.74
N LEU A 263 -16.28 1.04 -13.59
CA LEU A 263 -16.84 1.53 -12.32
C LEU A 263 -15.76 2.03 -11.35
N GLY A 264 -16.19 2.82 -10.37
CA GLY A 264 -15.49 3.02 -9.11
C GLY A 264 -16.15 2.21 -8.00
N ALA A 265 -15.37 1.36 -7.35
CA ALA A 265 -15.77 0.59 -6.18
C ALA A 265 -15.25 1.28 -4.93
N ASP A 266 -16.15 1.63 -4.02
CA ASP A 266 -15.76 2.29 -2.77
C ASP A 266 -15.83 1.28 -1.63
N VAL A 267 -14.70 1.02 -0.99
CA VAL A 267 -14.54 0.00 0.05
C VAL A 267 -14.01 0.65 1.32
N ALA A 268 -14.64 0.39 2.45
CA ALA A 268 -14.10 0.73 3.77
C ALA A 268 -13.43 -0.49 4.40
N ILE A 269 -12.60 -0.26 5.42
CA ILE A 269 -12.08 -1.33 6.27
C ILE A 269 -12.69 -1.14 7.66
N ASP A 270 -13.61 -2.03 8.01
CA ASP A 270 -14.22 -2.09 9.33
C ASP A 270 -13.26 -2.76 10.32
N LYS A 271 -13.21 -2.25 11.56
CA LYS A 271 -12.33 -2.76 12.62
C LYS A 271 -12.52 -4.26 12.91
N GLU A 272 -13.75 -4.76 12.89
CA GLU A 272 -14.07 -6.13 13.29
C GLU A 272 -14.23 -7.05 12.07
N ARG A 273 -14.73 -6.51 10.95
CA ARG A 273 -15.13 -7.32 9.80
C ARG A 273 -14.17 -7.26 8.62
N GLY A 274 -13.17 -6.38 8.67
CA GLY A 274 -12.25 -6.17 7.55
C GLY A 274 -12.93 -5.41 6.40
N PRO A 275 -12.60 -5.72 5.13
CA PRO A 275 -13.13 -5.00 3.97
C PRO A 275 -14.65 -5.09 3.83
N VAL A 276 -15.31 -3.93 3.73
CA VAL A 276 -16.77 -3.79 3.55
C VAL A 276 -17.06 -2.83 2.40
N PHE A 277 -17.88 -3.26 1.45
CA PHE A 277 -18.23 -2.50 0.26
C PHE A 277 -19.30 -1.44 0.56
N LEU A 278 -19.02 -0.18 0.25
CA LEU A 278 -19.89 0.95 0.57
C LEU A 278 -20.86 1.29 -0.55
N GLU A 279 -20.34 1.54 -1.76
CA GLU A 279 -21.12 2.05 -2.89
C GLU A 279 -20.49 1.73 -4.26
N LEU A 280 -21.37 1.58 -5.26
CA LEU A 280 -21.00 1.47 -6.67
C LEU A 280 -21.09 2.84 -7.34
N ASN A 281 -20.02 3.26 -8.00
CA ASN A 281 -19.98 4.49 -8.76
C ASN A 281 -19.87 4.21 -10.25
N ALA A 282 -20.97 4.32 -11.00
CA ALA A 282 -20.98 4.13 -12.45
C ALA A 282 -20.34 5.29 -13.23
N ARG A 283 -20.06 6.42 -12.56
CA ARG A 283 -19.46 7.64 -13.14
C ARG A 283 -18.35 8.21 -12.24
N PRO A 284 -17.29 7.43 -11.95
CA PRO A 284 -16.32 7.80 -10.93
C PRO A 284 -15.51 9.05 -11.31
N GLY A 285 -15.21 9.90 -10.33
CA GLY A 285 -14.43 11.12 -10.51
C GLY A 285 -12.98 10.87 -10.95
N LEU A 286 -12.37 11.85 -11.61
CA LEU A 286 -11.06 11.71 -12.27
C LEU A 286 -9.87 12.25 -11.48
N SER A 287 -10.09 12.89 -10.31
CA SER A 287 -9.03 13.41 -9.43
C SER A 287 -8.07 12.32 -8.93
N ILE A 288 -8.49 11.05 -8.99
CA ILE A 288 -7.65 9.88 -8.70
C ILE A 288 -6.37 9.83 -9.56
N GLN A 289 -6.42 10.37 -10.78
CA GLN A 289 -5.24 10.51 -11.65
C GLN A 289 -4.18 11.43 -11.05
N ILE A 290 -4.63 12.51 -10.41
CA ILE A 290 -3.76 13.49 -9.78
C ILE A 290 -3.14 12.88 -8.52
N ALA A 291 -3.95 12.18 -7.71
CA ALA A 291 -3.48 11.47 -6.52
C ALA A 291 -2.43 10.39 -6.85
N ASN A 292 -2.49 9.77 -8.03
CA ASN A 292 -1.53 8.76 -8.47
C ASN A 292 -0.41 9.30 -9.37
N LEU A 293 -0.41 10.62 -9.66
CA LEU A 293 0.48 11.26 -10.65
C LEU A 293 0.58 10.49 -11.98
N SER A 294 -0.52 9.86 -12.38
CA SER A 294 -0.57 8.91 -13.50
C SER A 294 -1.86 9.08 -14.29
N GLY A 295 -1.73 9.05 -15.62
CA GLY A 295 -2.86 9.18 -16.54
C GLY A 295 -3.70 7.91 -16.58
N LEU A 296 -5.00 8.03 -16.34
CA LEU A 296 -5.94 6.91 -16.35
C LEU A 296 -6.17 6.38 -17.76
N LYS A 297 -6.11 7.22 -18.81
CA LYS A 297 -6.40 6.79 -20.19
C LYS A 297 -5.43 5.70 -20.64
N GLU A 298 -4.13 5.91 -20.45
CA GLU A 298 -3.11 4.90 -20.77
C GLU A 298 -3.34 3.58 -20.03
N ARG A 299 -3.78 3.63 -18.76
CA ARG A 299 -4.05 2.42 -17.98
C ARG A 299 -5.25 1.65 -18.52
N LEU A 300 -6.30 2.36 -18.92
CA LEU A 300 -7.49 1.74 -19.52
C LEU A 300 -7.17 1.09 -20.87
N GLU A 301 -6.42 1.79 -21.73
CA GLU A 301 -5.99 1.28 -23.04
C GLU A 301 -5.16 -0.01 -22.92
N ARG A 302 -4.29 -0.12 -21.91
CA ARG A 302 -3.46 -1.32 -21.69
C ARG A 302 -4.23 -2.59 -21.36
N VAL A 303 -5.41 -2.45 -20.75
CA VAL A 303 -6.25 -3.60 -20.37
C VAL A 303 -7.43 -3.80 -21.31
N GLU A 304 -7.60 -2.92 -22.29
CA GLU A 304 -8.63 -3.06 -23.31
C GLU A 304 -8.39 -4.33 -24.14
N GLY A 305 -9.47 -5.08 -24.41
CA GLY A 305 -9.40 -6.33 -25.18
C GLY A 305 -8.80 -7.54 -24.45
N LEU A 306 -8.27 -7.38 -23.24
CA LEU A 306 -7.79 -8.53 -22.46
C LEU A 306 -8.93 -9.47 -22.09
N ASN A 307 -8.72 -10.78 -22.26
CA ASN A 307 -9.70 -11.80 -21.84
C ASN A 307 -9.44 -12.24 -20.39
N ILE A 308 -10.14 -11.62 -19.44
CA ILE A 308 -10.06 -11.93 -18.01
C ILE A 308 -11.18 -12.89 -17.60
N LYS A 309 -10.80 -14.16 -17.36
CA LYS A 309 -11.73 -15.24 -17.01
C LYS A 309 -12.02 -15.36 -15.51
N THR A 310 -11.08 -14.96 -14.65
CA THR A 310 -11.20 -15.10 -13.19
C THR A 310 -10.84 -13.79 -12.48
N ILE A 311 -11.37 -13.62 -11.27
CA ILE A 311 -11.10 -12.47 -10.41
C ILE A 311 -9.61 -12.39 -10.07
N GLU A 312 -9.00 -13.53 -9.73
CA GLU A 312 -7.60 -13.64 -9.35
C GLU A 312 -6.68 -13.18 -10.49
N ARG A 313 -7.01 -13.56 -11.73
CA ARG A 313 -6.26 -13.13 -12.91
C ARG A 313 -6.41 -11.62 -13.11
N GLY A 314 -7.63 -11.10 -12.98
CA GLY A 314 -7.88 -9.66 -13.09
C GLY A 314 -7.08 -8.84 -12.09
N VAL A 315 -7.08 -9.26 -10.83
CA VAL A 315 -6.30 -8.63 -9.75
C VAL A 315 -4.80 -8.70 -10.04
N ARG A 316 -4.27 -9.88 -10.40
CA ARG A 316 -2.84 -10.06 -10.71
C ARG A 316 -2.38 -9.18 -11.88
N VAL A 317 -3.18 -9.12 -12.96
CA VAL A 317 -2.89 -8.24 -14.10
C VAL A 317 -2.85 -6.78 -13.66
N GLY A 318 -3.79 -6.35 -12.81
CA GLY A 318 -3.83 -4.98 -12.30
C GLY A 318 -2.63 -4.64 -11.43
N MET A 319 -2.24 -5.55 -10.54
CA MET A 319 -1.06 -5.40 -9.69
C MET A 319 0.23 -5.29 -10.54
N ASN A 320 0.41 -6.21 -11.49
CA ASN A 320 1.64 -6.28 -12.29
C ASN A 320 1.79 -5.15 -13.31
N LEU A 321 0.68 -4.69 -13.92
CA LEU A 321 0.73 -3.64 -14.94
C LEU A 321 0.80 -2.23 -14.35
N PHE A 322 0.27 -2.03 -13.13
CA PHE A 322 0.00 -0.70 -12.59
C PHE A 322 0.55 -0.44 -11.20
N GLY A 323 1.22 -1.43 -10.61
CA GLY A 323 2.01 -1.31 -9.40
C GLY A 323 3.47 -0.93 -9.69
N GLY A 324 4.15 -0.42 -8.68
CA GLY A 324 5.59 -0.28 -8.65
C GLY A 324 6.28 -1.65 -8.49
N GLU A 325 7.61 -1.65 -8.55
CA GLU A 325 8.40 -2.86 -8.32
C GLU A 325 8.11 -3.41 -6.91
N ILE A 326 7.63 -4.65 -6.84
CA ILE A 326 7.38 -5.33 -5.58
C ILE A 326 8.72 -5.91 -5.11
N GLU A 327 9.36 -5.27 -4.13
CA GLU A 327 10.57 -5.79 -3.48
C GLU A 327 10.37 -7.26 -3.04
N GLY A 328 9.17 -7.60 -2.56
CA GLY A 328 8.81 -8.96 -2.12
C GLY A 328 8.59 -10.01 -3.21
N GLU A 329 8.18 -9.66 -4.44
CA GLU A 329 8.02 -10.66 -5.51
C GLU A 329 9.39 -11.07 -6.08
N VAL A 330 10.36 -10.16 -6.12
CA VAL A 330 11.71 -10.50 -6.59
C VAL A 330 12.36 -11.52 -5.66
N GLU A 331 12.15 -11.39 -4.35
CA GLU A 331 12.62 -12.36 -3.35
C GLU A 331 11.85 -13.68 -3.40
N GLU A 332 10.51 -13.64 -3.48
CA GLU A 332 9.67 -14.86 -3.57
C GLU A 332 9.87 -15.64 -4.88
N ILE A 333 10.09 -14.96 -6.01
CA ILE A 333 10.28 -15.60 -7.32
C ILE A 333 11.71 -16.14 -7.47
N SER A 334 12.72 -15.43 -6.98
CA SER A 334 14.12 -15.83 -7.15
C SER A 334 14.67 -16.71 -6.02
N GLY A 335 14.02 -16.70 -4.85
CA GLY A 335 14.56 -17.29 -3.62
C GLY A 335 15.77 -16.55 -3.05
N LYS A 336 16.10 -15.36 -3.59
CA LYS A 336 17.27 -14.55 -3.22
C LYS A 336 16.85 -13.23 -2.62
N LYS A 337 17.57 -12.78 -1.60
CA LYS A 337 17.31 -11.50 -0.93
C LYS A 337 17.80 -10.29 -1.73
N VAL A 338 17.08 -9.18 -1.67
CA VAL A 338 17.46 -7.95 -2.38
C VAL A 338 18.31 -7.04 -1.49
N ILE A 339 19.54 -6.76 -1.93
CA ILE A 339 20.51 -5.88 -1.25
C ILE A 339 20.91 -4.71 -2.14
N GLY A 340 21.32 -3.60 -1.52
CA GLY A 340 21.78 -2.40 -2.21
C GLY A 340 23.24 -2.47 -2.68
N THR A 341 23.73 -1.35 -3.22
CA THR A 341 25.14 -1.23 -3.67
C THR A 341 26.12 -1.03 -2.53
N VAL A 342 25.64 -0.61 -1.36
CA VAL A 342 26.35 -0.58 -0.07
C VAL A 342 25.44 -1.21 0.96
N GLU A 343 25.99 -2.06 1.82
CA GLU A 343 25.24 -2.72 2.88
C GLU A 343 26.02 -2.71 4.19
N LYS A 344 25.30 -2.58 5.31
CA LYS A 344 25.89 -2.81 6.64
C LYS A 344 25.99 -4.31 6.85
N ILE A 345 27.20 -4.79 7.08
CA ILE A 345 27.49 -6.21 7.28
C ILE A 345 28.11 -6.43 8.65
N LYS A 346 28.10 -7.69 9.09
CA LYS A 346 28.80 -8.13 10.28
C LYS A 346 29.80 -9.23 9.90
N LEU A 347 31.05 -9.04 10.28
CA LEU A 347 32.14 -9.99 10.08
C LEU A 347 32.41 -10.72 11.39
N ILE A 348 32.57 -12.03 11.32
CA ILE A 348 32.93 -12.86 12.48
C ILE A 348 34.25 -13.55 12.18
N GLY A 349 35.25 -13.21 12.98
CA GLY A 349 36.62 -13.70 12.87
C GLY A 349 36.93 -14.82 13.85
N LYS A 350 38.22 -14.97 14.17
CA LYS A 350 38.69 -15.97 15.13
C LYS A 350 38.14 -15.68 16.54
N SER A 351 37.93 -16.74 17.31
CA SER A 351 37.42 -16.66 18.70
C SER A 351 36.07 -15.94 18.85
N GLY A 352 35.28 -15.87 17.78
CA GLY A 352 33.96 -15.24 17.77
C GLY A 352 34.00 -13.71 17.81
N LYS A 353 35.14 -13.08 17.50
CA LYS A 353 35.22 -11.61 17.46
C LYS A 353 34.41 -11.06 16.30
N GLU A 354 33.57 -10.06 16.58
CA GLU A 354 32.61 -9.51 15.64
C GLU A 354 32.91 -8.04 15.32
N ILE A 355 32.78 -7.67 14.06
CA ILE A 355 32.93 -6.28 13.59
C ILE A 355 31.77 -5.93 12.66
N GLU A 356 31.08 -4.83 12.94
CA GLU A 356 30.07 -4.27 12.04
C GLU A 356 30.66 -3.13 11.21
N VAL A 357 30.47 -3.18 9.89
CA VAL A 357 31.07 -2.23 8.95
C VAL A 357 30.22 -2.13 7.69
N GLU A 358 30.28 -0.99 6.99
CA GLU A 358 29.69 -0.85 5.67
C GLU A 358 30.59 -1.49 4.61
N ALA A 359 29.99 -2.30 3.74
CA ALA A 359 30.67 -2.96 2.65
C ALA A 359 30.06 -2.58 1.31
N LYS A 360 30.94 -2.35 0.33
CA LYS A 360 30.51 -2.18 -1.06
C LYS A 360 30.16 -3.54 -1.66
N ILE A 361 28.98 -3.65 -2.25
CA ILE A 361 28.57 -4.81 -3.02
C ILE A 361 29.08 -4.65 -4.46
N ASP A 362 29.97 -5.54 -4.90
CA ASP A 362 30.63 -5.42 -6.21
C ASP A 362 30.54 -6.74 -6.99
N THR A 363 29.54 -6.82 -7.88
CA THR A 363 29.30 -7.98 -8.74
C THR A 363 30.40 -8.21 -9.78
N GLY A 364 31.23 -7.19 -10.05
CA GLY A 364 32.41 -7.28 -10.92
C GLY A 364 33.64 -7.87 -10.21
N ALA A 365 33.68 -7.81 -8.88
CA ALA A 365 34.75 -8.43 -8.10
C ALA A 365 34.53 -9.94 -7.96
N GLY A 366 35.50 -10.74 -8.42
CA GLY A 366 35.41 -12.20 -8.32
C GLY A 366 35.51 -12.71 -6.87
N PHE A 367 36.29 -12.05 -6.02
CA PHE A 367 36.53 -12.40 -4.62
C PHE A 367 36.11 -11.27 -3.70
N THR A 368 35.66 -11.63 -2.50
CA THR A 368 35.51 -10.69 -1.39
C THR A 368 36.88 -10.26 -0.88
N ALA A 369 37.01 -8.98 -0.55
CA ALA A 369 38.24 -8.39 -0.06
C ALA A 369 37.98 -7.57 1.21
N ILE A 370 38.80 -7.81 2.23
CA ILE A 370 38.79 -7.05 3.48
C ILE A 370 40.10 -6.29 3.65
N ASP A 371 40.04 -5.16 4.34
CA ASP A 371 41.20 -4.39 4.72
C ASP A 371 42.10 -5.15 5.71
N SER A 372 43.41 -4.92 5.63
CA SER A 372 44.40 -5.56 6.51
C SER A 372 44.18 -5.25 7.99
N ASP A 373 43.76 -4.04 8.35
CA ASP A 373 43.57 -3.67 9.75
C ASP A 373 42.33 -4.35 10.33
N ILE A 374 41.27 -4.45 9.53
CA ILE A 374 40.07 -5.24 9.87
C ILE A 374 40.45 -6.72 10.04
N ALA A 375 41.30 -7.27 9.17
CA ALA A 375 41.75 -8.66 9.31
C ALA A 375 42.58 -8.89 10.58
N ARG A 376 43.45 -7.94 10.97
CA ARG A 376 44.19 -7.98 12.26
C ARG A 376 43.22 -7.95 13.42
N GLU A 377 42.24 -7.06 13.39
CA GLU A 377 41.20 -6.99 14.41
C GLU A 377 40.43 -8.29 14.52
N LEU A 378 40.10 -8.95 13.41
CA LEU A 378 39.42 -10.27 13.39
C LEU A 378 40.30 -11.44 13.84
N GLY A 379 41.56 -11.18 14.25
CA GLY A 379 42.46 -12.18 14.83
C GLY A 379 43.41 -12.85 13.83
N PHE A 380 43.58 -12.29 12.63
CA PHE A 380 44.46 -12.83 11.59
C PHE A 380 45.81 -12.11 11.46
N GLY A 381 46.26 -11.39 12.49
CA GLY A 381 47.52 -10.65 12.46
C GLY A 381 48.74 -11.52 12.14
N GLU A 382 48.84 -12.69 12.79
CA GLU A 382 49.93 -13.65 12.57
C GLU A 382 50.01 -14.14 11.12
N VAL A 383 48.84 -14.36 10.48
CA VAL A 383 48.76 -14.76 9.06
C VAL A 383 49.39 -13.71 8.17
N LEU A 384 49.08 -12.43 8.42
CA LEU A 384 49.57 -11.33 7.61
C LEU A 384 51.07 -11.11 7.80
N GLU A 385 51.55 -11.13 9.04
CA GLU A 385 52.98 -10.98 9.35
C GLU A 385 53.82 -12.08 8.70
N LYS A 386 53.41 -13.34 8.84
CA LYS A 386 54.11 -14.48 8.21
C LYS A 386 54.02 -14.43 6.69
N PHE A 387 52.89 -13.99 6.13
CA PHE A 387 52.75 -13.89 4.67
C PHE A 387 53.62 -12.76 4.10
N GLU A 388 53.74 -11.63 4.80
CA GLU A 388 54.57 -10.48 4.38
C GLU A 388 56.08 -10.81 4.38
N GLN A 389 56.54 -11.72 5.26
CA GLN A 389 57.94 -12.18 5.31
C GLN A 389 58.42 -12.89 4.03
N HIS A 390 57.51 -13.38 3.19
CA HIS A 390 57.86 -14.14 1.97
C HIS A 390 58.15 -13.23 0.74
N GLU A 391 58.24 -11.90 0.94
CA GLU A 391 58.62 -10.87 -0.06
C GLU A 391 58.13 -11.13 -1.50
N PHE A 392 56.82 -11.09 -1.72
CA PHE A 392 56.27 -11.23 -3.06
C PHE A 392 56.43 -9.95 -3.91
N PRO A 393 56.68 -10.06 -5.23
CA PRO A 393 56.70 -8.90 -6.12
C PRO A 393 55.38 -8.14 -6.08
N LYS A 394 55.43 -6.82 -5.84
CA LYS A 394 54.24 -5.95 -5.72
C LYS A 394 53.39 -5.88 -6.99
N ARG A 395 53.96 -6.20 -8.15
CA ARG A 395 53.26 -6.28 -9.44
C ARG A 395 53.75 -7.51 -10.18
N LEU A 396 52.82 -8.37 -10.56
CA LEU A 396 53.09 -9.60 -11.30
C LEU A 396 52.44 -9.54 -12.70
N SER A 397 53.08 -10.12 -13.69
CA SER A 397 52.39 -10.51 -14.92
C SER A 397 51.40 -11.66 -14.62
N ARG A 398 50.46 -11.92 -15.53
CA ARG A 398 49.51 -13.04 -15.36
C ARG A 398 50.22 -14.40 -15.28
N GLU A 399 51.31 -14.55 -16.02
CA GLU A 399 52.11 -15.78 -16.07
C GLU A 399 52.94 -15.93 -14.80
N GLN A 400 53.62 -14.87 -14.37
CA GLN A 400 54.41 -14.86 -13.14
C GLN A 400 53.56 -15.17 -11.91
N ALA A 401 52.35 -14.61 -11.83
CA ALA A 401 51.45 -14.88 -10.70
C ALA A 401 51.01 -16.36 -10.66
N ARG A 402 50.77 -16.99 -11.81
CA ARG A 402 50.39 -18.41 -11.89
C ARG A 402 51.54 -19.33 -11.51
N GLU A 403 52.75 -19.02 -11.96
CA GLU A 403 53.94 -19.78 -11.59
C GLU A 403 54.26 -19.64 -10.10
N LEU A 404 54.13 -18.42 -9.56
CA LEU A 404 54.29 -18.15 -8.13
C LEU A 404 53.29 -18.96 -7.30
N ASP A 405 52.01 -18.94 -7.65
CA ASP A 405 50.98 -19.70 -6.94
C ASP A 405 51.26 -21.21 -7.00
N LYS A 406 51.64 -21.75 -8.15
CA LYS A 406 52.01 -23.18 -8.27
C LYS A 406 53.17 -23.59 -7.37
N LYS A 407 54.17 -22.71 -7.19
CA LYS A 407 55.37 -23.01 -6.41
C LYS A 407 55.17 -22.79 -4.92
N ALA A 408 54.61 -21.65 -4.54
CA ALA A 408 54.60 -21.18 -3.16
C ALA A 408 53.36 -21.62 -2.37
N LYS A 409 52.23 -21.90 -3.03
CA LYS A 409 50.95 -22.12 -2.34
C LYS A 409 50.98 -23.29 -1.36
N GLU A 410 51.49 -24.44 -1.76
CA GLU A 410 51.54 -25.62 -0.89
C GLU A 410 52.44 -25.40 0.33
N GLU A 411 53.56 -24.71 0.14
CA GLU A 411 54.48 -24.37 1.23
C GLU A 411 53.82 -23.39 2.20
N LEU A 412 53.25 -22.30 1.69
CA LEU A 412 52.57 -21.27 2.50
C LEU A 412 51.42 -21.85 3.33
N LEU A 413 50.62 -22.76 2.74
CA LEU A 413 49.52 -23.41 3.46
C LEU A 413 50.01 -24.38 4.55
N LYS A 414 51.24 -24.91 4.44
CA LYS A 414 51.85 -25.75 5.48
C LYS A 414 52.54 -24.92 6.57
N THR A 415 53.12 -23.78 6.22
CA THR A 415 53.96 -22.97 7.13
C THR A 415 53.20 -21.88 7.87
N ILE A 416 52.09 -21.36 7.31
CA ILE A 416 51.31 -20.26 7.88
C ILE A 416 50.01 -20.82 8.49
N PRO A 417 49.91 -20.89 9.83
CA PRO A 417 48.66 -21.28 10.50
C PRO A 417 47.50 -20.35 10.11
N ASP A 418 46.28 -20.89 10.02
CA ASP A 418 45.05 -20.15 9.68
C ASP A 418 45.00 -19.51 8.27
N LEU A 419 46.04 -19.64 7.45
CA LEU A 419 45.98 -19.32 6.03
C LEU A 419 45.05 -20.31 5.33
N ALA A 420 43.93 -19.83 4.83
CA ALA A 420 42.89 -20.68 4.24
C ALA A 420 43.11 -20.97 2.75
N ASP A 421 43.77 -20.06 2.05
CA ASP A 421 44.07 -20.12 0.62
C ASP A 421 44.98 -18.95 0.21
N THR A 422 45.31 -18.92 -1.08
CA THR A 422 45.93 -17.78 -1.76
C THR A 422 45.08 -17.35 -2.94
N ALA A 423 45.10 -16.06 -3.27
CA ALA A 423 44.36 -15.51 -4.40
C ALA A 423 45.25 -14.66 -5.31
N ILE A 424 45.20 -14.97 -6.60
CA ILE A 424 45.67 -14.06 -7.65
C ILE A 424 44.52 -13.14 -8.04
N ILE A 425 44.66 -11.84 -7.78
CA ILE A 425 43.63 -10.84 -8.09
C ILE A 425 44.16 -9.88 -9.14
N HIS A 426 43.46 -9.82 -10.27
CA HIS A 426 43.68 -8.84 -11.33
C HIS A 426 42.75 -7.64 -11.14
N SER A 427 43.32 -6.45 -11.13
CA SER A 427 42.58 -5.19 -10.99
C SER A 427 43.13 -4.13 -11.94
N SER A 428 42.47 -2.97 -12.01
CA SER A 428 42.99 -1.80 -12.72
C SER A 428 44.36 -1.32 -12.23
N HIS A 429 44.75 -1.70 -11.00
CA HIS A 429 46.03 -1.33 -10.38
C HIS A 429 47.11 -2.41 -10.56
N GLY A 430 46.84 -3.47 -11.33
CA GLY A 430 47.75 -4.57 -11.60
C GLY A 430 47.30 -5.91 -11.00
N THR A 431 48.17 -6.91 -11.13
CA THR A 431 48.00 -8.25 -10.54
C THR A 431 48.67 -8.30 -9.19
N THR A 432 47.93 -8.81 -8.20
CA THR A 432 48.40 -8.97 -6.81
C THR A 432 48.21 -10.41 -6.37
N TYR A 433 49.14 -10.91 -5.56
CA TYR A 433 49.06 -12.19 -4.86
C TYR A 433 48.72 -11.92 -3.40
N ARG A 434 47.62 -12.50 -2.90
CA ARG A 434 47.04 -12.14 -1.61
C ARG A 434 46.80 -13.36 -0.73
N PRO A 435 46.99 -13.26 0.60
CA PRO A 435 46.54 -14.28 1.53
C PRO A 435 45.01 -14.29 1.59
N MET A 436 44.43 -15.46 1.82
CA MET A 436 43.01 -15.61 2.11
C MET A 436 42.81 -16.21 3.50
N VAL A 437 41.83 -15.67 4.22
CA VAL A 437 41.43 -16.13 5.55
C VAL A 437 39.97 -16.58 5.54
N LYS A 438 39.59 -17.47 6.46
CA LYS A 438 38.20 -17.92 6.63
C LYS A 438 37.50 -17.05 7.68
N ILE A 439 36.37 -16.47 7.31
CA ILE A 439 35.49 -15.71 8.21
C ILE A 439 34.04 -16.05 7.91
N ASP A 440 33.14 -15.74 8.84
CA ASP A 440 31.71 -15.69 8.55
C ASP A 440 31.26 -14.25 8.28
N ILE A 441 30.46 -14.06 7.24
CA ILE A 441 29.89 -12.76 6.86
C ILE A 441 28.39 -12.85 7.03
N ILE A 442 27.80 -11.95 7.81
CA ILE A 442 26.35 -11.81 7.93
C ILE A 442 25.91 -10.61 7.10
N ILE A 443 25.05 -10.86 6.11
CA ILE A 443 24.40 -9.86 5.26
C ILE A 443 22.90 -10.09 5.35
N ASP A 444 22.14 -9.08 5.80
CA ASP A 444 20.69 -9.14 6.02
C ASP A 444 20.22 -10.45 6.68
N LYS A 445 20.85 -10.78 7.83
CA LYS A 445 20.62 -11.96 8.67
C LYS A 445 20.98 -13.32 8.04
N ILE A 446 21.53 -13.34 6.84
CA ILE A 446 22.06 -14.56 6.20
C ILE A 446 23.55 -14.66 6.52
N GLY A 447 23.94 -15.72 7.21
CA GLY A 447 25.33 -16.07 7.46
C GLY A 447 25.97 -16.77 6.26
N ILE A 448 27.17 -16.34 5.89
CA ILE A 448 27.91 -16.81 4.72
C ILE A 448 29.34 -17.16 5.16
N PRO A 449 29.69 -18.46 5.25
CA PRO A 449 31.08 -18.84 5.44
C PRO A 449 31.87 -18.46 4.18
N ALA A 450 32.94 -17.68 4.36
CA ALA A 450 33.67 -17.08 3.27
C ALA A 450 35.19 -17.25 3.43
N LYS A 451 35.85 -17.61 2.34
CA LYS A 451 37.28 -17.33 2.16
C LYS A 451 37.41 -15.94 1.57
N VAL A 452 38.02 -15.02 2.29
CA VAL A 452 38.17 -13.61 1.87
C VAL A 452 39.63 -13.29 1.65
N SER A 453 39.92 -12.49 0.61
CA SER A 453 41.27 -11.99 0.37
C SER A 453 41.58 -10.80 1.28
N VAL A 454 42.81 -10.71 1.78
CA VAL A 454 43.25 -9.57 2.59
C VAL A 454 44.21 -8.70 1.78
N ILE A 455 44.02 -7.38 1.85
CA ILE A 455 44.91 -6.39 1.24
C ILE A 455 44.78 -5.07 1.98
N ASN A 456 45.85 -4.28 2.01
CA ASN A 456 45.80 -2.91 2.51
C ASN A 456 44.92 -2.04 1.60
N ARG A 457 43.83 -1.52 2.16
CA ARG A 457 42.80 -0.69 1.53
C ARG A 457 42.52 0.56 2.37
N SER A 458 43.36 0.89 3.35
CA SER A 458 43.16 2.00 4.28
C SER A 458 42.99 3.35 3.57
N ASN A 459 43.61 3.50 2.40
CA ASN A 459 43.51 4.69 1.55
C ASN A 459 42.29 4.70 0.60
N LEU A 460 41.41 3.69 0.66
CA LEU A 460 40.25 3.58 -0.23
C LEU A 460 38.96 3.92 0.52
N LYS A 461 37.99 4.48 -0.22
CA LYS A 461 36.67 4.86 0.32
C LYS A 461 35.91 3.70 0.99
N ASN A 462 36.11 2.47 0.52
CA ASN A 462 35.43 1.30 1.05
C ASN A 462 36.46 0.27 1.55
N PRO A 463 36.53 0.02 2.87
CA PRO A 463 37.48 -0.92 3.45
C PRO A 463 37.12 -2.37 3.14
N ILE A 464 35.84 -2.65 2.84
CA ILE A 464 35.34 -3.97 2.45
C ILE A 464 34.72 -3.95 1.05
N ILE A 465 34.95 -5.01 0.27
CA ILE A 465 34.21 -5.33 -0.95
C ILE A 465 33.64 -6.74 -0.83
N ILE A 466 32.33 -6.92 -1.02
CA ILE A 466 31.69 -8.24 -1.17
C ILE A 466 31.64 -8.60 -2.64
N GLY A 467 32.36 -9.66 -3.01
CA GLY A 467 32.49 -10.13 -4.39
C GLY A 467 31.46 -11.19 -4.76
N LYS A 468 31.33 -11.46 -6.07
CA LYS A 468 30.35 -12.37 -6.67
C LYS A 468 30.25 -13.75 -6.01
N ARG A 469 31.38 -14.32 -5.55
CA ARG A 469 31.42 -15.64 -4.89
C ARG A 469 30.62 -15.71 -3.60
N ASN A 470 30.39 -14.58 -2.92
CA ASN A 470 29.61 -14.52 -1.68
C ASN A 470 28.22 -13.91 -1.88
N LEU A 471 27.80 -13.64 -3.12
CA LEU A 471 26.51 -13.02 -3.44
C LEU A 471 25.46 -14.02 -3.96
N GLY A 472 25.70 -15.33 -3.84
CA GLY A 472 24.86 -16.37 -4.45
C GLY A 472 23.37 -16.29 -4.05
N ASN A 473 23.10 -15.92 -2.80
CA ASN A 473 21.76 -15.83 -2.21
C ASN A 473 21.13 -14.43 -2.35
N PHE A 474 21.74 -13.53 -3.11
CA PHE A 474 21.32 -12.14 -3.18
C PHE A 474 21.12 -11.65 -4.61
N LEU A 475 20.26 -10.65 -4.75
CA LEU A 475 20.08 -9.81 -5.93
C LEU A 475 20.48 -8.39 -5.56
N VAL A 476 21.26 -7.74 -6.42
CA VAL A 476 21.80 -6.40 -6.15
C VAL A 476 20.94 -5.37 -6.87
N ASP A 477 20.27 -4.51 -6.11
CA ASP A 477 19.51 -3.38 -6.62
C ASP A 477 20.37 -2.11 -6.62
N ILE A 478 20.57 -1.55 -7.81
CA ILE A 478 21.41 -0.37 -8.05
C ILE A 478 20.69 0.92 -7.61
N SER A 479 19.37 0.89 -7.45
CA SER A 479 18.57 2.03 -6.98
C SER A 479 18.73 2.26 -5.46
N LYS A 480 19.11 1.21 -4.72
CA LYS A 480 19.32 1.21 -3.27
C LYS A 480 20.77 1.55 -2.94
N LYS A 481 20.97 2.65 -2.20
CA LYS A 481 22.27 3.18 -1.81
C LYS A 481 22.56 2.95 -0.34
#